data_AF-A0A815K536-F1
#
_entry.id   AF-A0A815K536-F1
#
_cell.length_a   1.000
_cell.length_b   1.000
_cell.length_c   1.000
_cell.angle_alpha   90.00
_cell.angle_beta   90.00
_cell.angle_gamma   90.00
#
_symmetry.space_group_name_H-M   'P 1'
#
loop_
_entity.id
_entity.type
_entity.pdbx_description
1 polymer ?
#
loop_
_entity_poly.entity_id
_entity_poly.type
_entity_poly.pdbx_seq_one_letter_code
_entity_poly.pdbx_strand_id
1 'polypeptide(L)'
;MQWQNNSVYNWTTDNVVDWLVNFAHLPQYVENFRRNQFDGRMIPRLGANEKHYISSVIHIRDVRDKRRLIIKAADLVLFGPSQS
;
A
#
# COMPACT_ATOMS: atom_id res chain seq x y z
N MET A 1 15.35 -17.99 11.32
CA MET A 1 14.07 -18.02 12.07
C MET A 1 13.04 -17.28 11.24
N GLN A 2 12.23 -18.04 10.51
CA GLN A 2 10.77 -18.03 10.66
C GLN A 2 10.15 -16.62 10.49
N TRP A 3 9.88 -16.33 9.21
CA TRP A 3 8.76 -15.55 8.71
C TRP A 3 7.60 -15.46 9.72
N GLN A 4 7.62 -14.44 10.58
CA GLN A 4 6.48 -14.20 11.47
C GLN A 4 5.35 -13.61 10.64
N ASN A 5 4.46 -14.54 10.29
CA ASN A 5 3.20 -14.55 9.58
C ASN A 5 2.19 -13.41 9.88
N ASN A 6 2.62 -12.17 10.09
CA ASN A 6 1.77 -11.09 10.59
C ASN A 6 2.23 -9.66 10.22
N SER A 7 3.29 -9.47 9.45
CA SER A 7 3.98 -8.17 9.37
C SER A 7 3.14 -7.09 8.66
N VAL A 8 2.70 -7.32 7.42
CA VAL A 8 1.92 -6.32 6.65
C VAL A 8 0.56 -6.07 7.28
N TYR A 9 -0.11 -7.08 7.82
CA TYR A 9 -1.41 -6.88 8.47
C TYR A 9 -1.34 -6.00 9.73
N ASN A 10 -0.20 -5.98 10.43
CA ASN A 10 0.05 -5.09 11.57
C ASN A 10 0.68 -3.75 11.17
N TRP A 11 0.78 -3.44 9.88
CA TRP A 11 1.32 -2.16 9.48
C TRP A 11 0.39 -1.03 9.91
N THR A 12 0.98 -0.09 10.64
CA THR A 12 0.36 1.18 10.94
C THR A 12 0.44 2.07 9.70
N THR A 13 -0.28 3.18 9.72
CA THR A 13 -0.24 4.17 8.65
C THR A 13 1.17 4.68 8.36
N ASP A 14 2.03 4.77 9.37
CA ASP A 14 3.41 5.20 9.17
C ASP A 14 4.23 4.15 8.38
N ASN A 15 4.04 2.86 8.66
CA ASN A 15 4.69 1.79 7.89
C ASN A 15 4.22 1.75 6.43
N VAL A 16 2.92 1.98 6.18
CA VAL A 16 2.39 2.05 4.81
C VAL A 16 2.94 3.27 4.08
N VAL A 17 3.04 4.40 4.77
CA VAL A 17 3.62 5.64 4.23
C VAL A 17 5.09 5.45 3.87
N ASP A 18 5.86 4.82 4.75
CA ASP A 18 7.26 4.49 4.48
C ASP A 18 7.38 3.58 3.26
N TRP A 19 6.55 2.54 3.17
CA TRP A 19 6.50 1.68 1.99
C TRP A 19 6.12 2.43 0.71
N LEU A 20 5.16 3.35 0.79
CA LEU A 20 4.73 4.16 -0.34
C LEU A 20 5.89 5.04 -0.87
N VAL A 21 6.71 5.59 0.02
CA VAL A 21 7.86 6.42 -0.32
C VAL A 21 9.01 5.55 -0.84
N ASN A 22 9.41 4.53 -0.09
CA ASN A 22 10.62 3.74 -0.36
C ASN A 22 10.44 2.65 -1.43
N PHE A 23 9.25 2.07 -1.57
CA PHE A 23 9.00 0.96 -2.52
C PHE A 23 8.10 1.35 -3.67
N ALA A 24 7.02 2.09 -3.41
CA ALA A 24 6.13 2.55 -4.47
C ALA A 24 6.68 3.82 -5.16
N HIS A 25 7.61 4.54 -4.52
CA HIS A 25 8.16 5.84 -4.95
C HIS A 25 7.04 6.83 -5.31
N LEU A 26 6.05 6.92 -4.43
CA LEU A 26 4.88 7.77 -4.55
C LEU A 26 4.73 8.69 -3.32
N PRO A 27 5.77 9.48 -2.95
CA PRO A 27 5.74 10.33 -1.76
C PRO A 27 4.64 11.40 -1.81
N GLN A 28 4.20 11.78 -3.01
CA GLN A 28 3.14 12.76 -3.22
C GLN A 28 1.77 12.37 -2.64
N TYR A 29 1.53 11.07 -2.40
CA TYR A 29 0.27 10.60 -1.83
C TYR A 29 0.36 10.30 -0.32
N VAL A 30 1.49 10.59 0.33
CA VAL A 30 1.70 10.35 1.77
C VAL A 30 0.62 11.02 2.61
N GLU A 31 0.29 12.28 2.33
CA GLU A 31 -0.77 12.99 3.04
C GLU A 31 -2.14 12.33 2.85
N ASN A 32 -2.45 11.83 1.64
CA ASN A 32 -3.70 11.13 1.40
C ASN A 32 -3.78 9.84 2.21
N PHE A 33 -2.69 9.08 2.29
CA PHE A 33 -2.66 7.85 3.10
C PHE A 33 -2.76 8.16 4.59
N ARG A 34 -2.08 9.21 5.08
CA ARG A 34 -2.19 9.66 6.48
C ARG A 34 -3.60 10.17 6.83
N ARG A 35 -4.19 11.00 5.98
CA ARG A 35 -5.54 11.57 6.19
C ARG A 35 -6.61 10.49 6.24
N ASN A 36 -6.45 9.42 5.45
CA ASN A 36 -7.37 8.29 5.44
C ASN A 36 -7.04 7.20 6.48
N GLN A 37 -6.03 7.42 7.33
CA GLN A 37 -5.53 6.44 8.31
C GLN A 37 -5.27 5.07 7.67
N PHE A 38 -4.69 5.09 6.48
CA PHE A 38 -4.50 3.90 5.68
C PHE A 38 -3.59 2.93 6.42
N ASP A 39 -4.01 1.69 6.63
CA ASP A 39 -3.23 0.71 7.39
C ASP A 39 -2.93 -0.54 6.56
N GLY A 40 -2.13 -1.42 7.13
CA GLY A 40 -1.69 -2.66 6.51
C GLY A 40 -2.80 -3.60 6.06
N ARG A 41 -3.96 -3.51 6.72
CA ARG A 41 -5.14 -4.34 6.41
C ARG A 41 -5.78 -3.94 5.08
N MET A 42 -5.51 -2.72 4.63
CA MET A 42 -6.04 -2.15 3.40
C MET A 42 -5.13 -2.39 2.18
N ILE A 43 -3.86 -2.79 2.38
CA ILE A 43 -2.92 -3.15 1.31
C ILE A 43 -3.41 -4.31 0.43
N PRO A 44 -3.87 -5.46 0.96
CA PRO A 44 -4.41 -6.52 0.13
C PRO A 44 -5.63 -6.09 -0.70
N ARG A 45 -6.47 -5.20 -0.18
CA ARG A 45 -7.60 -4.59 -0.92
C ARG A 45 -7.13 -3.70 -2.06
N LEU A 46 -6.02 -3.00 -1.85
CA LEU A 46 -5.32 -2.21 -2.87
C LEU A 46 -4.81 -3.09 -4.02
N GLY A 47 -4.12 -4.19 -3.70
CA GLY A 47 -3.59 -5.14 -4.68
C GLY A 47 -4.68 -5.87 -5.47
N ALA A 48 -5.84 -6.13 -4.84
CA ALA A 48 -7.02 -6.70 -5.50
C ALA A 48 -7.71 -5.73 -6.48
N ASN A 49 -7.25 -4.47 -6.59
CA ASN A 49 -7.84 -3.44 -7.44
C ASN A 49 -9.35 -3.28 -7.21
N GLU A 50 -9.77 -3.19 -5.94
CA GLU A 50 -11.14 -2.79 -5.62
C GLU A 50 -11.40 -1.38 -6.18
N LYS A 51 -12.05 -1.32 -7.35
CA LYS A 51 -12.15 -0.12 -8.19
C LYS A 51 -12.72 1.10 -7.45
N HIS A 52 -13.63 0.86 -6.50
CA HIS A 52 -14.24 1.89 -5.66
C HIS A 52 -13.30 2.40 -4.57
N TYR A 53 -12.43 1.55 -4.02
CA TYR A 53 -11.62 1.87 -2.85
C TYR A 53 -10.49 2.85 -3.20
N ILE A 54 -9.74 2.59 -4.26
CA ILE A 54 -8.59 3.43 -4.65
C ILE A 54 -9.05 4.82 -5.13
N SER A 55 -10.13 4.88 -5.90
CA SER A 55 -10.61 6.14 -6.47
C SER A 55 -11.39 6.98 -5.46
N SER A 56 -12.12 6.36 -4.53
CA SER A 56 -12.97 7.07 -3.58
C SER A 56 -12.29 7.38 -2.24
N VAL A 57 -11.26 6.61 -1.83
CA VAL A 57 -10.59 6.80 -0.53
C VAL A 57 -9.25 7.50 -0.70
N ILE A 58 -8.42 7.04 -1.63
CA ILE A 58 -7.04 7.54 -1.78
C ILE A 58 -6.97 8.75 -2.72
N HIS A 59 -8.03 9.01 -3.49
CA HIS A 59 -8.14 10.13 -4.44
C HIS A 59 -7.03 10.13 -5.51
N ILE A 60 -6.42 8.98 -5.82
CA ILE A 60 -5.42 8.86 -6.89
C ILE A 60 -6.15 8.91 -8.24
N ARG A 61 -6.08 10.06 -8.91
CA ARG A 61 -6.70 10.28 -10.23
C ARG A 61 -5.83 9.76 -11.38
N ASP A 62 -4.52 9.67 -11.17
CA ASP A 62 -3.59 9.19 -12.19
C ASP A 62 -3.64 7.67 -12.34
N VAL A 63 -3.98 7.21 -13.56
CA VAL A 63 -4.13 5.79 -13.88
C VAL A 63 -2.79 5.04 -13.81
N ARG A 64 -1.67 5.71 -14.09
CA ARG A 64 -0.32 5.11 -14.05
C ARG A 64 0.10 4.89 -12.60
N ASP A 65 -0.10 5.90 -11.75
CA ASP A 65 0.20 5.78 -10.32
C ASP A 65 -0.67 4.73 -9.66
N LYS A 66 -1.96 4.69 -10.00
CA LYS A 66 -2.88 3.64 -9.55
C LYS A 66 -2.39 2.26 -9.94
N ARG A 67 -2.02 2.05 -11.21
CA ARG A 67 -1.53 0.75 -11.69
C ARG A 67 -0.22 0.35 -10.99
N ARG A 68 0.71 1.29 -10.82
CA ARG A 68 1.97 1.05 -10.11
C ARG A 68 1.73 0.64 -8.66
N LEU A 69 0.84 1.34 -7.97
CA LEU A 69 0.47 1.06 -6.59
C LEU A 69 -0.19 -0.32 -6.45
N ILE A 70 -1.09 -0.70 -7.37
CA ILE A 70 -1.73 -2.03 -7.39
C ILE A 70 -0.68 -3.13 -7.54
N ILE A 71 0.23 -2.99 -8.51
CA ILE A 71 1.30 -3.98 -8.75
C ILE A 71 2.18 -4.09 -7.50
N LYS A 72 2.65 -2.96 -6.96
CA LYS A 72 3.49 -2.95 -5.76
C LYS A 72 2.78 -3.53 -4.54
N ALA A 73 1.49 -3.24 -4.35
CA ALA A 73 0.70 -3.79 -3.25
C ALA A 73 0.49 -5.30 -3.42
N ALA A 74 0.25 -5.76 -4.65
CA ALA A 74 0.18 -7.19 -4.95
C ALA A 74 1.52 -7.88 -4.68
N ASP A 75 2.65 -7.31 -5.12
CA ASP A 75 3.99 -7.82 -4.80
C ASP A 75 4.22 -7.88 -3.29
N LEU A 76 3.85 -6.83 -2.56
CA LEU A 76 4.01 -6.78 -1.10
C LEU A 76 3.14 -7.84 -0.39
N VAL A 77 1.95 -8.14 -0.90
CA VAL A 77 1.07 -9.18 -0.33
C VAL A 77 1.54 -10.58 -0.67
N LEU A 78 2.07 -10.77 -1.88
CA LEU A 78 2.56 -12.06 -2.37
C LEU A 78 3.94 -12.42 -1.78
N PHE A 79 4.82 -11.43 -1.61
CA PHE A 79 6.22 -11.63 -1.23
C PHE A 79 6.56 -11.09 0.17
N GLY A 80 5.67 -10.31 0.78
CA GLY A 80 5.93 -9.66 2.06
C GLY A 80 6.97 -8.52 1.96
N PRO A 81 7.23 -7.82 3.07
CA PRO A 81 8.20 -6.72 3.12
C PRO A 81 9.67 -7.18 3.20
N SER A 82 9.96 -8.44 2.88
CA SER A 82 11.24 -9.11 3.14
C SER A 82 12.14 -9.31 1.91
N GLN A 83 11.95 -8.53 0.85
CA GLN A 83 12.86 -8.50 -0.30
C GLN A 83 13.16 -7.03 -0.66
N SER A 84 14.11 -6.44 0.05
CA SER A 84 14.91 -5.31 -0.41
C SER A 84 16.34 -5.78 -0.59
#